data_AF-A0A7W0RX03-F1
#
_entry.id   AF-A0A7W0RX03-F1
#
_cell.length_a   1.000
_cell.length_b   1.000
_cell.length_c   1.000
_cell.angle_alpha   90.00
_cell.angle_beta   90.00
_cell.angle_gamma   90.00
#
_symmetry.space_group_name_H-M   'P 1'
#
loop_
_entity.id
_entity.type
_entity.pdbx_description
1 polymer ?
#
loop_
_entity_poly.entity_id
_entity_poly.type
_entity_poly.pdbx_seq_one_letter_code
_entity_poly.pdbx_strand_id
1 'polypeptide(L)'
;MTALRAWQERALARMSAWEHGPFLLSAAPGAGKTIPSLVFAKRLLRAGTISRVAVVCPTTPLTRLWAEAAGRLGVQLAPDAAE
;
A
#
# COMPACT_ATOMS: atom_id res chain seq x y z
N MET A 1 14.85 6.94 3.99
CA MET A 1 14.01 6.20 3.02
C MET A 1 14.72 6.25 1.68
N THR A 2 14.91 5.11 1.03
CA THR A 2 15.39 5.04 -0.36
C THR A 2 14.38 5.68 -1.29
N ALA A 3 14.87 6.34 -2.35
CA ALA A 3 14.03 6.95 -3.37
C ALA A 3 13.12 5.91 -4.03
N LEU A 4 11.93 6.35 -4.47
CA LEU A 4 11.02 5.49 -5.24
C LEU A 4 11.66 5.13 -6.59
N ARG A 5 11.40 3.91 -7.05
CA ARG A 5 11.78 3.51 -8.42
C ARG A 5 10.89 4.28 -9.40
N ALA A 6 11.42 4.62 -10.58
CA ALA A 6 10.68 5.38 -11.59
C ALA A 6 9.29 4.78 -11.93
N TRP A 7 9.15 3.45 -11.93
CA TRP A 7 7.85 2.81 -12.16
C TRP A 7 6.87 2.97 -10.99
N GLN A 8 7.37 3.02 -9.74
CA GLN A 8 6.56 3.24 -8.54
C GLN A 8 6.02 4.67 -8.50
N GLU A 9 6.83 5.65 -8.95
CA GLU A 9 6.38 7.04 -9.11
C GLU A 9 5.27 7.15 -10.15
N ARG A 10 5.45 6.51 -11.32
CA ARG A 10 4.40 6.45 -12.34
C ARG A 10 3.12 5.76 -11.84
N ALA A 11 3.27 4.68 -11.07
CA ALA A 11 2.13 4.01 -10.45
C ALA A 11 1.38 4.93 -9.49
N LEU A 12 2.09 5.63 -8.60
CA LEU A 12 1.49 6.59 -7.67
C LEU A 12 0.78 7.74 -8.39
N ALA A 13 1.36 8.26 -9.47
CA ALA A 13 0.71 9.29 -10.27
C ALA A 13 -0.63 8.79 -10.84
N ARG A 14 -0.67 7.58 -11.41
CA ARG A 14 -1.91 6.96 -11.92
C ARG A 14 -2.93 6.68 -10.83
N MET A 15 -2.49 6.18 -9.67
CA MET A 15 -3.37 5.94 -8.53
C MET A 15 -3.95 7.26 -7.98
N SER A 16 -3.18 8.35 -8.01
CA SER A 16 -3.64 9.67 -7.53
C SER A 16 -4.66 10.34 -8.45
N ALA A 17 -4.65 10.00 -9.74
CA ALA A 17 -5.64 10.46 -10.72
C ALA A 17 -6.80 9.47 -10.91
N TRP A 18 -6.80 8.35 -10.20
CA TRP A 18 -7.86 7.35 -10.27
C TRP A 18 -8.99 7.73 -9.30
N GLU A 19 -10.23 7.73 -9.81
CA GLU A 19 -11.40 8.23 -9.07
C GLU A 19 -12.49 7.18 -8.80
N HIS A 20 -12.64 6.16 -9.67
CA HIS A 20 -13.78 5.22 -9.62
C HIS A 20 -13.40 3.78 -10.00
N GLY A 21 -14.05 2.79 -9.37
CA GLY A 21 -13.91 1.36 -9.70
C GLY A 21 -12.58 0.72 -9.28
N PRO A 22 -12.36 -0.59 -9.45
CA PRO A 22 -11.11 -1.21 -8.99
C PRO A 22 -9.88 -0.72 -9.77
N PHE A 23 -8.75 -0.51 -9.07
CA PHE A 23 -7.45 -0.22 -9.67
C PHE A 23 -6.53 -1.45 -9.59
N LEU A 24 -5.96 -1.89 -10.72
CA LEU A 24 -5.03 -3.02 -10.78
C LEU A 24 -3.58 -2.57 -10.98
N LEU A 25 -2.72 -2.95 -10.04
CA LEU A 25 -1.26 -2.81 -10.16
C LEU A 25 -0.62 -4.16 -10.54
N SER A 26 -0.34 -4.37 -11.83
CA SER A 26 0.36 -5.56 -12.32
C SER A 26 1.86 -5.32 -12.47
N ALA A 27 2.67 -6.11 -11.75
CA ALA A 27 4.12 -6.12 -11.88
C ALA A 27 4.66 -7.48 -11.41
N ALA A 28 5.88 -7.83 -11.82
CA ALA A 28 6.53 -9.10 -11.46
C ALA A 28 6.55 -9.33 -9.92
N PRO A 29 6.58 -10.60 -9.47
CA PRO A 29 6.86 -10.92 -8.06
C PRO A 29 8.14 -10.21 -7.58
N GLY A 30 8.13 -9.67 -6.36
CA GLY A 30 9.29 -8.93 -5.82
C GLY A 30 9.57 -7.56 -6.45
N ALA A 31 8.80 -7.11 -7.47
CA ALA A 31 9.05 -5.83 -8.13
C ALA A 31 8.91 -4.60 -7.21
N GLY A 32 8.28 -4.74 -6.04
CA GLY A 32 8.08 -3.67 -5.05
C GLY A 32 6.71 -2.99 -5.13
N LYS A 33 5.65 -3.78 -5.38
CA LYS A 33 4.24 -3.33 -5.45
C LYS A 33 3.69 -2.73 -4.15
N THR A 34 4.19 -3.20 -3.01
CA THR A 34 3.70 -2.81 -1.69
C THR A 34 3.93 -1.34 -1.36
N ILE A 35 5.09 -0.78 -1.72
CA ILE A 35 5.46 0.61 -1.39
C ILE A 35 4.50 1.63 -2.03
N PRO A 36 4.24 1.64 -3.34
CA PRO A 36 3.28 2.60 -3.91
C PRO A 36 1.87 2.42 -3.32
N SER A 37 1.42 1.19 -3.04
CA SER A 37 0.12 0.95 -2.39
C SER A 37 0.03 1.60 -1.01
N LEU A 38 1.05 1.41 -0.16
CA LEU A 38 1.08 1.99 1.19
C LEU A 38 1.26 3.50 1.19
N VAL A 39 2.05 4.05 0.27
CA VAL A 39 2.21 5.51 0.13
C VAL A 39 0.88 6.13 -0.31
N PHE A 40 0.16 5.52 -1.23
CA PHE A 40 -1.17 5.98 -1.64
C PHE A 40 -2.17 5.92 -0.48
N ALA A 41 -2.25 4.79 0.22
CA ALA A 41 -3.09 4.61 1.40
C ALA A 41 -2.81 5.68 2.48
N LYS A 42 -1.53 5.94 2.77
CA LYS A 42 -1.10 6.98 3.71
C LYS A 42 -1.58 8.38 3.29
N ARG A 43 -1.52 8.70 1.99
CA ARG A 43 -1.98 10.00 1.47
C ARG A 43 -3.48 10.17 1.69
N LEU A 44 -4.28 9.14 1.37
CA LEU A 44 -5.73 9.17 1.55
C LEU A 44 -6.13 9.29 3.03
N LEU A 45 -5.45 8.55 3.92
CA LEU A 45 -5.65 8.65 5.37
C LEU A 45 -5.31 10.06 5.89
N ARG A 46 -4.17 10.62 5.48
CA ARG A 46 -3.75 11.98 5.89
C ARG A 46 -4.67 13.07 5.36
N ALA A 47 -5.23 12.90 4.17
CA ALA A 47 -6.19 13.83 3.59
C ALA A 47 -7.60 13.70 4.18
N GLY A 48 -7.85 12.67 5.02
CA GLY A 48 -9.18 12.39 5.55
C GLY A 48 -10.15 11.81 4.52
N THR A 49 -9.69 11.47 3.31
CA THR A 49 -10.51 10.88 2.24
C THR A 49 -11.02 9.49 2.62
N ILE A 50 -10.23 8.75 3.39
CA ILE A 50 -10.61 7.47 3.98
C ILE A 50 -10.27 7.48 5.47
N SER A 51 -11.01 6.70 6.26
CA SER A 51 -10.75 6.53 7.69
C SER A 51 -9.99 5.25 8.03
N ARG A 52 -10.04 4.24 7.15
CA ARG A 52 -9.50 2.89 7.40
C ARG A 52 -8.98 2.26 6.11
N VAL A 53 -8.02 1.35 6.25
CA VAL A 53 -7.42 0.56 5.17
C VAL A 53 -7.39 -0.89 5.61
N ALA A 54 -7.81 -1.80 4.73
CA ALA A 54 -7.69 -3.24 4.91
C ALA A 54 -6.70 -3.79 3.88
N VAL A 55 -5.82 -4.69 4.31
CA VAL A 55 -4.89 -5.42 3.45
C VAL A 55 -5.24 -6.90 3.55
N VAL A 56 -5.62 -7.49 2.42
CA VAL A 56 -5.93 -8.92 2.34
C VAL A 56 -4.76 -9.62 1.66
N CYS A 57 -4.18 -10.61 2.34
CA CYS A 57 -3.04 -11.40 1.86
C CYS A 57 -3.33 -12.89 2.08
N PRO A 58 -2.75 -13.80 1.27
CA PRO A 58 -3.07 -15.22 1.34
C PRO A 58 -2.45 -15.94 2.54
N THR A 59 -1.46 -15.35 3.22
CA THR A 59 -0.74 -16.01 4.33
C THR A 59 -0.34 -15.03 5.43
N THR A 60 -0.26 -15.52 6.66
CA THR A 60 0.19 -14.75 7.85
C THR A 60 1.60 -14.15 7.70
N PRO A 61 2.60 -14.83 7.12
CA PRO A 61 3.89 -14.18 6.87
C PRO A 61 3.77 -12.94 5.96
N LEU A 62 2.88 -12.97 4.95
CA LEU A 62 2.67 -11.81 4.09
C LEU A 62 1.99 -10.66 4.82
N THR A 63 0.99 -10.92 5.67
CA THR A 63 0.33 -9.85 6.43
C THR A 63 1.31 -9.12 7.35
N ARG A 64 2.22 -9.86 8.00
CA ARG A 64 3.31 -9.30 8.82
C ARG A 64 4.30 -8.46 8.02
N LEU A 65 4.69 -8.91 6.83
CA LEU A 65 5.56 -8.12 5.93
C LEU A 65 4.91 -6.80 5.50
N TRP A 66 3.59 -6.81 5.26
CA TRP A 66 2.84 -5.59 4.96
C TRP A 66 2.79 -4.66 6.18
N ALA A 67 2.54 -5.19 7.37
CA ALA A 67 2.53 -4.40 8.60
C ALA A 67 3.90 -3.75 8.89
N GLU A 68 5.00 -4.49 8.71
CA GLU A 68 6.35 -3.95 8.87
C GLU A 68 6.63 -2.83 7.85
N ALA A 69 6.31 -3.07 6.57
CA ALA A 69 6.49 -2.07 5.52
C ALA A 69 5.65 -0.80 5.77
N ALA A 70 4.43 -0.97 6.29
CA ALA A 70 3.55 0.14 6.69
C ALA A 70 4.11 0.91 7.88
N GLY A 71 4.62 0.22 8.90
CA GLY A 71 5.24 0.83 10.08
C GLY A 71 6.43 1.71 9.71
N ARG A 72 7.28 1.27 8.78
CA ARG A 72 8.40 2.08 8.22
C ARG A 72 7.92 3.35 7.52
N LEU A 73 6.68 3.38 7.05
CA LEU A 73 6.03 4.54 6.44
C LEU A 73 5.15 5.32 7.42
N GLY A 74 5.09 4.94 8.70
CA GLY A 74 4.24 5.58 9.70
C GLY A 74 2.75 5.30 9.51
N VAL A 75 2.40 4.17 8.92
CA VAL A 75 1.04 3.62 8.88
C VAL A 75 1.02 2.37 9.75
N GLN A 76 0.15 2.33 10.75
CA GLN A 76 0.00 1.15 11.59
C GLN A 76 -1.05 0.23 10.97
N LEU A 77 -0.67 -1.00 10.66
CA LEU A 77 -1.58 -2.05 10.24
C LEU A 77 -1.56 -3.15 11.30
N ALA A 78 -2.75 -3.63 11.70
CA ALA A 78 -2.85 -4.86 12.46
C ALA A 78 -2.44 -6.02 11.54
N PRO A 79 -1.39 -6.81 11.88
CA PRO A 79 -0.90 -7.85 11.00
C PRO A 79 -1.83 -9.06 10.93
N ASP A 80 -2.50 -9.39 12.03
CA ASP A 80 -3.35 -10.57 12.12
C ASP A 80 -4.77 -10.08 12.44
N ALA A 81 -5.76 -10.55 11.67
CA ALA A 81 -7.16 -10.30 12.01
C ALA A 81 -7.43 -11.02 13.34
N ALA A 82 -8.08 -10.33 14.28
CA ALA A 82 -8.62 -11.03 15.44
C ALA A 82 -9.62 -12.08 14.95
N GLU A 83 -9.56 -13.29 15.51
CA GLU A 83 -10.60 -14.30 15.32
C GLU A 83 -11.98 -13.75 15.71
#